data_AF-A0A7X9AB16-F1
#
_entry.id   AF-A0A7X9AB16-F1
#
_cell.length_a   1.000
_cell.length_b   1.000
_cell.length_c   1.000
_cell.angle_alpha   90.00
_cell.angle_beta   90.00
_cell.angle_gamma   90.00
#
_symmetry.space_group_name_H-M   'P 1'
#
loop_
_entity.id
_entity.type
_entity.pdbx_description
1 polymer ?
#
loop_
_entity_poly.entity_id
_entity_poly.type
_entity_poly.pdbx_seq_one_letter_code
_entity_poly.pdbx_strand_id
1 'polypeptide(L)'
;MLDEMTFQQLVEAITRVHREMAAQAGRAINLTLTIRNWLTGAYIVIYEQRGEDRAAYGAEVLPRLARELARLGVLPCDPRRLAAYRRFYLAYPQLRSAIALVLTNTV
;
A
#
# COMPACT_ATOMS: atom_id res chain seq x y z
N MET A 1 10.46 5.56 -45.34
CA MET A 1 9.71 6.83 -45.34
C MET A 1 9.55 7.18 -43.86
N LEU A 2 10.28 8.19 -43.37
CA LEU A 2 10.06 8.69 -42.02
C LEU A 2 8.66 9.34 -42.07
N ASP A 3 7.73 8.89 -41.23
CA ASP A 3 6.41 9.51 -41.15
C ASP A 3 6.61 10.99 -40.80
N GLU A 4 6.26 11.88 -41.73
CA GLU A 4 6.24 13.31 -41.47
C GLU A 4 5.13 13.60 -40.46
N MET A 5 5.52 14.00 -39.25
CA MET A 5 4.60 14.38 -38.19
C MET A 5 4.44 15.90 -38.15
N THR A 6 3.19 16.38 -38.20
CA THR A 6 2.88 17.80 -37.98
C THR A 6 3.13 18.19 -36.52
N PHE A 7 3.35 19.48 -36.27
CA PHE A 7 3.52 19.99 -34.90
C PHE A 7 2.31 19.68 -34.00
N GLN A 8 1.08 19.72 -34.53
CA GLN A 8 -0.12 19.37 -33.76
C GLN A 8 -0.13 17.89 -33.36
N GLN A 9 0.26 17.00 -34.28
CA GLN A 9 0.40 15.57 -33.97
C GLN A 9 1.49 15.31 -32.91
N LEU A 10 2.59 16.06 -32.93
CA LEU A 10 3.61 16.00 -31.87
C LEU A 10 3.02 16.40 -30.51
N VAL A 11 2.31 17.52 -30.44
CA VAL A 11 1.67 18.02 -29.21
C VAL A 11 0.66 17.01 -28.68
N GLU A 12 -0.18 16.43 -29.55
CA GLU A 12 -1.15 15.39 -29.19
C GLU A 12 -0.47 14.13 -28.68
N ALA A 13 0.59 13.66 -29.36
CA ALA A 13 1.32 12.48 -28.96
C ALA A 13 1.95 12.64 -27.58
N ILE A 14 2.64 13.76 -27.32
CA ILE A 14 3.24 14.06 -26.01
C ILE A 14 2.17 14.18 -24.93
N THR A 15 1.07 14.88 -25.21
CA THR A 15 -0.04 15.06 -24.26
C THR A 15 -0.68 13.72 -23.89
N ARG A 16 -0.86 12.83 -24.87
CA ARG A 16 -1.36 11.48 -24.65
C ARG A 16 -0.42 10.69 -23.74
N VAL A 17 0.87 10.64 -24.07
CA VAL A 17 1.87 9.94 -23.25
C VAL A 17 1.87 10.47 -21.82
N HIS A 18 1.86 11.80 -21.63
CA HIS A 18 1.82 12.40 -20.30
C HIS A 18 0.60 11.95 -19.49
N ARG A 19 -0.60 12.00 -20.09
CA ARG A 19 -1.85 11.60 -19.42
C ARG A 19 -1.86 10.11 -19.07
N GLU A 20 -1.40 9.27 -19.99
CA GLU A 20 -1.32 7.82 -19.78
C GLU A 20 -0.35 7.46 -18.66
N MET A 21 0.84 8.08 -18.65
CA MET A 21 1.85 7.86 -17.60
C MET A 21 1.40 8.37 -16.25
N ALA A 22 0.76 9.55 -16.18
CA ALA A 22 0.19 10.07 -14.94
C ALA A 22 -0.90 9.14 -14.39
N ALA A 23 -1.79 8.64 -15.25
CA ALA A 23 -2.81 7.67 -14.87
C ALA A 23 -2.20 6.34 -14.39
N GLN A 24 -1.14 5.86 -15.05
CA GLN A 24 -0.42 4.66 -14.64
C GLN A 24 0.28 4.83 -13.29
N ALA A 25 0.94 5.96 -13.05
CA ALA A 25 1.55 6.29 -11.77
C ALA A 25 0.50 6.32 -10.65
N GLY A 26 -0.66 6.95 -10.90
CA GLY A 26 -1.78 6.96 -9.94
C GLY A 26 -2.28 5.55 -9.60
N ARG A 27 -2.43 4.67 -10.61
CA ARG A 27 -2.80 3.26 -10.38
C ARG A 27 -1.76 2.52 -9.55
N ALA A 28 -0.48 2.68 -9.87
CA ALA A 28 0.62 2.04 -9.14
C ALA A 28 0.66 2.50 -7.67
N ILE A 29 0.50 3.80 -7.42
CA ILE A 29 0.45 4.35 -6.05
C ILE A 29 -0.73 3.76 -5.28
N ASN A 30 -1.93 3.75 -5.87
CA ASN A 30 -3.14 3.23 -5.22
C ASN A 30 -3.01 1.73 -4.89
N LEU A 31 -2.43 0.94 -5.81
CA LEU A 31 -2.17 -0.48 -5.60
C LEU A 31 -1.18 -0.69 -4.46
N THR A 32 -0.04 0.00 -4.48
CA THR A 32 1.00 -0.10 -3.44
C THR A 32 0.46 0.31 -2.07
N LEU A 33 -0.34 1.38 -1.99
CA LEU A 33 -0.97 1.79 -0.74
C LEU A 33 -1.95 0.74 -0.23
N THR A 34 -2.75 0.15 -1.12
CA THR A 34 -3.72 -0.91 -0.76
C THR A 34 -2.99 -2.14 -0.20
N ILE A 35 -1.94 -2.60 -0.90
CA ILE A 35 -1.13 -3.74 -0.48
C ILE A 35 -0.46 -3.45 0.86
N ARG A 36 0.21 -2.31 0.99
CA ARG A 36 0.88 -1.90 2.24
C ARG A 36 -0.09 -1.90 3.41
N ASN A 37 -1.24 -1.25 3.25
CA ASN A 37 -2.23 -1.12 4.31
C ASN A 37 -2.79 -2.49 4.71
N TRP A 38 -3.07 -3.36 3.75
CA TRP A 38 -3.56 -4.73 4.02
C TRP A 38 -2.51 -5.56 4.75
N LEU A 39 -1.26 -5.54 4.29
CA LEU A 39 -0.15 -6.28 4.91
C LEU A 39 0.14 -5.79 6.32
N THR A 40 0.13 -4.47 6.56
CA THR A 40 0.25 -3.92 7.93
C THR A 40 -0.85 -4.47 8.83
N GLY A 41 -2.09 -4.53 8.35
CA GLY A 41 -3.20 -5.15 9.08
C GLY A 41 -2.97 -6.64 9.37
N ALA A 42 -2.44 -7.38 8.40
CA ALA A 42 -2.10 -8.79 8.54
C ALA A 42 -1.06 -9.02 9.65
N TYR A 43 0.02 -8.23 9.66
CA TYR A 43 1.06 -8.32 10.70
C TYR A 43 0.52 -8.01 12.09
N ILE A 44 -0.33 -6.98 12.22
CA ILE A 44 -0.98 -6.65 13.50
C ILE A 44 -1.79 -7.85 14.01
N VAL A 45 -2.64 -8.45 13.17
CA VAL A 45 -3.47 -9.59 13.59
C VAL A 45 -2.64 -10.84 13.91
N ILE A 46 -1.60 -11.12 13.13
CA ILE A 46 -0.68 -12.24 13.41
C ILE A 46 -0.01 -12.03 14.78
N TYR A 47 0.48 -10.82 15.07
CA TYR A 47 1.10 -10.50 16.34
C TYR A 47 0.11 -10.61 17.51
N GLU A 48 -1.11 -10.09 17.37
CA GLU A 48 -2.14 -10.19 18.41
C GLU A 48 -2.56 -11.65 18.70
N GLN A 49 -2.44 -12.55 17.74
CA GLN A 49 -2.77 -13.97 17.89
C GLN A 49 -1.59 -14.80 18.43
N ARG A 50 -0.36 -14.53 17.99
CA ARG A 50 0.79 -15.41 18.16
C ARG A 50 2.05 -14.73 18.72
N GLY A 51 2.00 -13.42 19.00
CA GLY A 51 3.13 -12.68 19.55
C GLY A 51 3.53 -13.21 20.93
N GLU A 52 4.81 -13.52 21.11
CA GLU A 52 5.34 -14.11 22.34
C GLU A 52 5.20 -13.16 23.53
N ASP A 53 5.40 -11.86 23.29
CA ASP A 53 5.33 -10.79 24.28
C ASP A 53 3.99 -10.02 24.27
N ARG A 54 3.01 -10.46 23.47
CA ARG A 54 1.73 -9.75 23.30
C ARG A 54 0.98 -9.52 24.62
N ALA A 55 1.12 -10.45 25.57
CA ALA A 55 0.48 -10.39 26.88
C ALA A 55 1.01 -9.22 27.72
N ALA A 56 2.24 -8.78 27.49
CA ALA A 56 2.83 -7.63 28.17
C ALA A 56 2.23 -6.29 27.69
N TYR A 57 1.66 -6.26 26.48
CA TYR A 57 1.14 -5.04 25.86
C TYR A 57 -0.38 -4.95 25.84
N GLY A 58 -1.10 -6.07 25.79
CA GLY A 58 -2.57 -6.11 25.94
C GLY A 58 -3.29 -5.10 25.03
N ALA A 59 -4.11 -4.23 25.61
CA ALA A 59 -4.87 -3.20 24.87
C ALA A 59 -3.99 -2.07 24.28
N GLU A 60 -2.72 -1.96 24.70
CA GLU A 60 -1.80 -0.88 24.34
C GLU A 60 -0.94 -1.18 23.09
N VAL A 61 -1.20 -2.30 22.39
CA VAL A 61 -0.43 -2.71 21.20
C VAL A 61 -0.44 -1.61 20.13
N LEU A 62 -1.61 -1.08 19.74
CA LEU A 62 -1.70 -0.07 18.68
C LEU A 62 -1.09 1.28 19.08
N PRO A 63 -1.35 1.86 20.27
CA PRO A 63 -0.68 3.08 20.72
C PRO A 63 0.85 2.97 20.78
N ARG A 64 1.39 1.82 21.22
CA ARG A 64 2.85 1.59 21.26
C ARG A 64 3.43 1.43 19.86
N LEU A 65 2.78 0.61 19.02
CA LEU A 65 3.19 0.43 17.63
C LEU A 65 3.22 1.76 16.87
N ALA A 66 2.20 2.61 17.07
CA ALA A 66 2.16 3.94 16.48
C ALA A 66 3.36 4.81 16.88
N ARG A 67 3.73 4.81 18.16
CA ARG A 67 4.89 5.56 18.68
C ARG A 67 6.21 5.06 18.08
N GLU A 68 6.42 3.75 18.05
CA GLU A 68 7.65 3.18 17.50
C GLU A 68 7.77 3.40 15.99
N LEU A 69 6.68 3.20 15.24
CA LEU A 69 6.67 3.47 13.79
C LEU A 69 6.92 4.95 13.50
N ALA A 70 6.32 5.87 14.28
CA ALA A 70 6.55 7.31 14.14
C ALA A 70 8.02 7.67 14.42
N ARG A 71 8.62 7.09 15.47
CA ARG A 71 10.04 7.28 15.81
C ARG A 71 10.97 6.83 14.66
N LEU A 72 10.57 5.80 13.92
CA LEU A 72 11.30 5.27 12.76
C LEU A 72 10.95 5.97 11.44
N GLY A 73 10.09 7.00 11.44
CA GLY A 73 9.67 7.71 10.22
C GLY A 73 8.73 6.91 9.31
N VAL A 74 8.16 5.80 9.80
CA VAL A 74 7.22 4.97 9.04
C VAL A 74 5.82 5.58 9.13
N LEU A 75 5.49 6.44 8.16
CA LEU A 75 4.24 7.19 8.14
C LEU A 75 3.28 6.76 7.01
N PRO A 76 1.97 7.01 7.14
CA PRO A 76 1.28 7.37 8.37
C PRO A 76 1.00 6.13 9.25
N CYS A 77 1.11 6.28 10.57
CA CYS A 77 1.05 5.18 11.54
C CYS A 77 0.25 5.50 12.81
N ASP A 78 -0.64 6.51 12.79
CA ASP A 78 -1.44 6.82 13.97
C ASP A 78 -2.34 5.64 14.40
N PRO A 79 -2.71 5.54 15.70
CA PRO A 79 -3.45 4.38 16.20
C PRO A 79 -4.78 4.12 15.47
N ARG A 80 -5.47 5.18 15.00
CA ARG A 80 -6.74 5.03 14.28
C ARG A 80 -6.52 4.42 12.90
N ARG A 81 -5.45 4.81 12.20
CA ARG A 81 -5.05 4.18 10.93
C ARG A 81 -4.62 2.74 11.12
N LEU A 82 -3.81 2.43 12.12
CA LEU A 82 -3.41 1.05 12.40
C LEU A 82 -4.62 0.17 12.72
N ALA A 83 -5.60 0.69 13.48
CA ALA A 83 -6.87 0.00 13.72
C ALA A 83 -7.70 -0.17 12.43
N ALA A 84 -7.65 0.77 11.48
CA ALA A 84 -8.28 0.63 10.18
C ALA A 84 -7.61 -0.45 9.33
N TYR A 85 -6.28 -0.49 9.29
CA TYR A 85 -5.51 -1.53 8.59
C TYR A 85 -5.81 -2.93 9.15
N ARG A 86 -5.83 -3.06 10.47
CA ARG A 86 -6.24 -4.28 11.17
C ARG A 86 -7.63 -4.75 10.74
N ARG A 87 -8.62 -3.85 10.74
CA ARG A 87 -10.00 -4.15 10.27
C ARG A 87 -10.02 -4.51 8.79
N PHE A 88 -9.21 -3.84 7.97
CA PHE A 88 -9.12 -4.11 6.54
C PHE A 88 -8.65 -5.55 6.27
N TYR A 89 -7.61 -6.01 6.97
CA TYR A 89 -7.17 -7.41 6.87
C TYR A 89 -8.26 -8.40 7.31
N LEU A 90 -8.90 -8.15 8.46
CA LEU A 90 -9.94 -9.03 8.99
C LEU A 90 -11.17 -9.12 8.07
N ALA A 91 -11.53 -8.02 7.41
CA ALA A 91 -12.66 -7.98 6.49
C ALA A 91 -12.37 -8.64 5.13
N TYR A 92 -11.11 -8.66 4.70
CA TYR A 92 -10.72 -9.15 3.38
C TYR A 92 -9.53 -10.14 3.40
N PRO A 93 -9.57 -11.23 4.18
CA PRO A 93 -8.48 -12.19 4.25
C PRO A 93 -8.19 -12.89 2.91
N GLN A 94 -9.19 -12.98 2.02
CA GLN A 94 -9.11 -13.59 0.69
C GLN A 94 -8.18 -12.83 -0.27
N LEU A 95 -7.85 -11.57 0.00
CA LEU A 95 -6.93 -10.80 -0.85
C LEU A 95 -5.50 -11.35 -0.82
N ARG A 96 -5.17 -12.23 0.12
CA ARG A 96 -3.84 -12.88 0.23
C ARG A 96 -3.33 -13.41 -1.11
N SER A 97 -4.16 -14.18 -1.84
CA SER A 97 -3.74 -14.82 -3.09
C SER A 97 -3.51 -13.79 -4.20
N ALA A 98 -4.36 -12.76 -4.29
CA ALA A 98 -4.21 -11.69 -5.26
C ALA A 98 -2.96 -10.85 -4.99
N ILE A 99 -2.69 -10.53 -3.72
CA ILE A 99 -1.51 -9.77 -3.33
C ILE A 99 -0.23 -10.57 -3.57
N ALA A 100 -0.24 -11.88 -3.29
CA ALA A 100 0.91 -12.75 -3.55
C ALA A 100 1.30 -12.74 -5.03
N LEU A 101 0.32 -12.85 -5.94
CA LEU A 101 0.55 -12.80 -7.39
C LEU A 101 1.15 -11.47 -7.84
N VAL A 102 0.69 -10.35 -7.28
CA VAL A 102 1.25 -9.04 -7.60
C VAL A 102 2.72 -8.96 -7.17
N LEU A 103 3.03 -9.37 -5.93
CA LEU A 103 4.39 -9.30 -5.40
C LEU A 103 5.38 -10.21 -6.14
N THR A 104 4.96 -11.39 -6.60
CA THR A 104 5.83 -12.30 -7.38
C THR A 104 6.13 -11.79 -8.79
N ASN A 105 5.30 -10.91 -9.34
CA ASN A 105 5.49 -10.36 -10.69
C ASN A 105 6.27 -9.05 -10.71
N THR A 106 6.74 -8.56 -9.54
CA THR A 106 7.43 -7.27 -9.41
C THR A 106 8.90 -7.40 -8.95
N VAL A 107 9.44 -8.62 -8.88
CA VAL A 107 10.84 -8.92 -8.51
C VAL A 107 11.49 -9.78 -9.57
#